data_AF-A0A7Y4ZS94-F1
#
_entry.id   AF-A0A7Y4ZS94-F1
#
_cell.length_a   1.000
_cell.length_b   1.000
_cell.length_c   1.000
_cell.angle_alpha   90.00
_cell.angle_beta   90.00
_cell.angle_gamma   90.00
#
_symmetry.space_group_name_H-M   'P 1'
#
loop_
_entity.id
_entity.type
_entity.pdbx_description
1 polymer ?
#
loop_
_entity_poly.entity_id
_entity_poly.type
_entity_poly.pdbx_seq_one_letter_code
_entity_poly.pdbx_strand_id
1 'polypeptide(L)'
;MSQSRPARPAVAIAFVLALFASVGCSRPYKCGSECRVAGACAQQGNACVATRADDCRESELCATDGLCGLKSNVCEATRDLDCATRVRCRERGECFAIGGRCRAKDPRDCEGSTLCRSVGSCTLKAGACVVGSDKDCAASDLCREGGLCKLQGESCVKI
;
A
#
# COMPACT_ATOMS: atom_id res chain seq x y z
N MET A 1 -22.38 11.44 -65.74
CA MET A 1 -23.54 12.36 -65.76
C MET A 1 -23.86 12.74 -64.31
N SER A 2 -22.96 13.46 -63.62
CA SER A 2 -22.96 14.91 -63.37
C SER A 2 -24.28 15.46 -62.82
N GLN A 3 -24.37 15.54 -61.48
CA GLN A 3 -25.37 16.33 -60.74
C GLN A 3 -24.65 17.46 -60.00
N SER A 4 -24.96 18.69 -60.42
CA SER A 4 -25.19 19.92 -59.65
C SER A 4 -24.54 20.13 -58.26
N ARG A 5 -23.77 21.22 -58.15
CA ARG A 5 -23.61 22.04 -56.93
C ARG A 5 -23.92 23.51 -57.24
N PRO A 6 -24.71 24.20 -56.41
CA PRO A 6 -24.56 25.64 -56.20
C PRO A 6 -24.19 25.92 -54.72
N ALA A 7 -23.07 26.58 -54.46
CA ALA A 7 -22.89 28.05 -54.31
C ALA A 7 -22.98 28.48 -52.83
N ARG A 8 -21.86 29.01 -52.33
CA ARG A 8 -21.65 29.55 -50.98
C ARG A 8 -22.33 30.92 -50.82
N PRO A 9 -22.56 31.35 -49.57
CA PRO A 9 -21.93 32.61 -49.17
C PRO A 9 -21.21 32.53 -47.81
N ALA A 10 -20.33 33.50 -47.61
CA ALA A 10 -19.46 33.67 -46.46
C ALA A 10 -20.17 34.40 -45.30
N VAL A 11 -19.98 33.93 -44.07
CA VAL A 11 -20.16 34.70 -42.84
C VAL A 11 -19.06 34.30 -41.87
N ALA A 12 -18.26 35.26 -41.42
CA ALA A 12 -17.24 35.13 -40.39
C ALA A 12 -17.75 35.75 -39.10
N ILE A 13 -17.81 35.00 -37.99
CA ILE A 13 -17.81 35.52 -36.61
C ILE A 13 -17.07 34.50 -35.73
N ALA A 14 -15.98 34.95 -35.11
CA ALA A 14 -15.21 34.24 -34.10
C ALA A 14 -15.89 34.39 -32.73
N PHE A 15 -15.99 33.30 -31.95
CA PHE A 15 -16.04 33.37 -30.48
C PHE A 15 -15.36 32.13 -29.87
N VAL A 16 -14.24 32.41 -29.23
CA VAL A 16 -13.53 31.60 -28.22
C VAL A 16 -14.50 31.19 -27.11
N LEU A 17 -14.42 29.94 -26.60
CA LEU A 17 -14.87 29.42 -25.29
C LEU A 17 -14.89 27.86 -25.41
N ALA A 18 -14.18 27.00 -24.68
CA ALA A 18 -13.32 27.13 -23.52
C ALA A 18 -12.29 25.98 -23.54
N LEU A 19 -11.02 26.31 -23.36
CA LEU A 19 -10.10 25.48 -22.58
C LEU A 19 -10.76 25.28 -21.20
N PHE A 20 -10.95 24.06 -20.71
CA PHE A 20 -10.78 23.69 -19.29
C PHE A 20 -10.92 22.17 -19.12
N ALA A 21 -9.75 21.54 -18.95
CA ALA A 21 -9.47 20.32 -18.20
C ALA A 21 -10.60 19.28 -18.07
N SER A 22 -10.43 18.16 -18.75
CA SER A 22 -10.94 16.88 -18.26
C SER A 22 -10.30 16.58 -16.89
N VAL A 23 -11.02 16.98 -15.83
CA VAL A 23 -11.14 16.32 -14.53
C VAL A 23 -9.85 15.66 -14.03
N GLY A 24 -8.88 16.49 -13.67
CA GLY A 24 -7.73 16.10 -12.83
C GLY A 24 -7.78 16.88 -11.54
N CYS A 25 -8.25 16.24 -10.46
CA CYS A 25 -8.28 16.67 -9.06
C CYS A 25 -7.99 18.15 -8.75
N SER A 26 -9.00 19.02 -8.90
CA SER A 26 -9.00 20.33 -8.24
C SER A 26 -9.41 20.17 -6.76
N ARG A 27 -8.51 19.68 -5.90
CA ARG A 27 -8.73 19.70 -4.43
C ARG A 27 -8.33 21.09 -3.89
N PRO A 28 -9.19 21.77 -3.08
CA PRO A 28 -8.97 23.14 -2.63
C PRO A 28 -7.89 23.28 -1.53
N TYR A 29 -7.27 22.19 -1.08
CA TYR A 29 -6.17 22.22 -0.13
C TYR A 29 -4.94 21.59 -0.78
N LYS A 30 -3.90 22.39 -1.03
CA LYS A 30 -2.58 21.88 -1.42
C LYS A 30 -2.06 21.03 -0.26
N CYS A 31 -2.15 19.72 -0.38
CA CYS A 31 -1.54 18.81 0.59
C CYS A 31 -0.03 19.08 0.63
N GLY A 32 0.47 19.56 1.75
CA GLY A 32 1.90 19.73 1.98
C GLY A 32 2.62 18.39 1.80
N SER A 33 3.87 18.41 1.31
CA SER A 33 4.66 17.19 1.10
C SER A 33 4.74 16.31 2.34
N GLU A 34 4.79 16.94 3.52
CA GLU A 34 4.87 16.27 4.82
C GLU A 34 3.61 15.46 5.15
N CYS A 35 2.41 15.93 4.76
CA CYS A 35 1.16 15.24 5.07
C CYS A 35 0.78 14.18 4.01
N ARG A 36 1.40 14.20 2.81
CA ARG A 36 1.05 13.31 1.69
C ARG A 36 1.41 11.85 1.96
N VAL A 37 2.52 11.60 2.65
CA VAL A 37 2.99 10.24 2.98
C VAL A 37 1.88 9.46 3.70
N ALA A 38 1.24 10.09 4.68
CA ALA A 38 0.19 9.49 5.50
C ALA A 38 -1.24 9.73 5.00
N GLY A 39 -1.44 10.43 3.87
CA GLY A 39 -2.78 10.80 3.38
C GLY A 39 -3.52 11.78 4.30
N ALA A 40 -2.79 12.52 5.13
CA ALA A 40 -3.33 13.37 6.17
C ALA A 40 -3.49 14.83 5.68
N CYS A 41 -4.12 15.02 4.53
CA CYS A 41 -4.05 16.26 3.76
C CYS A 41 -4.86 17.46 4.29
N ALA A 42 -5.48 17.36 5.47
CA ALA A 42 -6.15 18.46 6.13
C ALA A 42 -5.43 18.86 7.42
N GLN A 43 -5.44 20.14 7.77
CA GLN A 43 -4.87 20.63 9.03
C GLN A 43 -5.97 20.77 10.08
N GLN A 44 -5.78 20.17 11.26
CA GLN A 44 -6.63 20.35 12.42
C GLN A 44 -5.75 20.75 13.61
N GLY A 45 -5.77 22.05 13.94
CA GLY A 45 -4.82 22.62 14.91
C GLY A 45 -3.38 22.50 14.40
N ASN A 46 -2.52 21.83 15.19
CA ASN A 46 -1.11 21.59 14.84
C ASN A 46 -0.87 20.20 14.21
N ALA A 47 -1.92 19.47 13.83
CA ALA A 47 -1.79 18.13 13.27
C ALA A 47 -2.29 18.06 11.81
N CYS A 48 -1.58 17.27 11.00
CA CYS A 48 -2.11 16.74 9.74
C CYS A 48 -3.13 15.64 10.08
N VAL A 49 -4.31 15.68 9.49
CA VAL A 49 -5.37 14.69 9.64
C VAL A 49 -5.95 14.27 8.29
N ALA A 50 -6.33 13.01 8.18
CA ALA A 50 -7.06 12.52 7.02
C ALA A 50 -8.55 12.84 7.20
N THR A 51 -9.17 13.53 6.25
CA THR A 51 -10.61 13.87 6.34
C THR A 51 -11.42 13.22 5.22
N ARG A 52 -10.74 12.67 4.20
CA ARG A 52 -11.36 11.98 3.08
C ARG A 52 -10.67 10.64 2.86
N ALA A 53 -11.47 9.61 2.55
CA ALA A 53 -10.95 8.29 2.23
C ALA A 53 -10.05 8.28 0.98
N ASP A 54 -10.25 9.20 0.04
CA ASP A 54 -9.36 9.34 -1.11
C ASP A 54 -7.94 9.75 -0.71
N ASP A 55 -7.80 10.59 0.33
CA ASP A 55 -6.47 11.04 0.77
C ASP A 55 -5.66 9.84 1.29
N CYS A 56 -6.31 8.90 2.00
CA CYS A 56 -5.69 7.64 2.39
C CYS A 56 -5.35 6.77 1.18
N ARG A 57 -6.26 6.61 0.21
CA ARG A 57 -6.03 5.76 -0.98
C ARG A 57 -4.90 6.25 -1.87
N GLU A 58 -4.71 7.56 -1.94
CA GLU A 58 -3.66 8.20 -2.73
C GLU A 58 -2.33 8.35 -1.95
N SER A 59 -2.31 7.95 -0.67
CA SER A 59 -1.12 8.05 0.18
C SER A 59 -0.06 7.01 -0.15
N GLU A 60 1.20 7.34 0.15
CA GLU A 60 2.31 6.40 0.05
C GLU A 60 2.11 5.21 1.00
N LEU A 61 1.66 5.45 2.23
CA LEU A 61 1.38 4.39 3.21
C LEU A 61 0.26 3.44 2.77
N CYS A 62 -0.70 3.88 1.95
CA CYS A 62 -1.62 2.95 1.32
C CYS A 62 -0.89 2.08 0.28
N ALA A 63 -0.03 2.66 -0.55
CA ALA A 63 0.69 1.94 -1.58
C ALA A 63 1.64 0.87 -1.00
N THR A 64 2.39 1.21 0.06
CA THR A 64 3.41 0.34 0.66
C THR A 64 2.87 -0.54 1.79
N ASP A 65 2.09 0.06 2.71
CA ASP A 65 1.73 -0.56 3.98
C ASP A 65 0.25 -0.95 4.08
N GLY A 66 -0.57 -0.66 3.05
CA GLY A 66 -1.99 -1.01 3.02
C GLY A 66 -2.87 -0.13 3.92
N LEU A 67 -2.39 1.04 4.35
CA LEU A 67 -3.15 1.98 5.18
C LEU A 67 -4.12 2.83 4.33
N CYS A 68 -5.05 2.16 3.65
CA CYS A 68 -5.90 2.77 2.62
C CYS A 68 -7.26 3.25 3.13
N GLY A 69 -7.64 2.87 4.34
CA GLY A 69 -8.94 3.18 4.92
C GLY A 69 -8.89 4.39 5.84
N LEU A 70 -9.86 5.29 5.71
CA LEU A 70 -10.05 6.38 6.66
C LEU A 70 -10.82 5.86 7.88
N LYS A 71 -10.26 6.05 9.08
CA LYS A 71 -10.93 5.79 10.35
C LYS A 71 -10.50 6.82 11.37
N SER A 72 -11.45 7.49 12.03
CA SER A 72 -11.17 8.46 13.11
C SER A 72 -10.08 9.49 12.75
N ASN A 73 -10.16 10.05 11.55
CA ASN A 73 -9.23 11.04 11.00
C ASN A 73 -7.79 10.56 10.73
N VAL A 74 -7.56 9.24 10.74
CA VAL A 74 -6.28 8.63 10.39
C VAL A 74 -6.44 7.58 9.29
N CYS A 75 -5.36 7.33 8.57
CA CYS A 75 -5.30 6.28 7.56
C CYS A 75 -4.82 4.96 8.21
N GLU A 76 -5.64 3.93 8.08
CA GLU A 76 -5.46 2.61 8.67
C GLU A 76 -5.79 1.51 7.66
N ALA A 77 -5.31 0.30 7.91
CA ALA A 77 -5.82 -0.88 7.22
C ALA A 77 -7.20 -1.21 7.82
N THR A 78 -8.27 -1.03 7.04
CA THR A 78 -9.64 -1.29 7.51
C THR A 78 -10.26 -2.53 6.88
N ARG A 79 -9.66 -3.08 5.82
CA ARG A 79 -10.10 -4.31 5.15
C ARG A 79 -8.90 -5.17 4.82
N ASP A 80 -9.08 -6.49 4.88
CA ASP A 80 -8.02 -7.44 4.51
C ASP A 80 -7.52 -7.23 3.08
N LEU A 81 -8.39 -6.79 2.15
CA LEU A 81 -7.99 -6.47 0.77
C LEU A 81 -6.94 -5.35 0.69
N ASP A 82 -6.95 -4.41 1.65
CA ASP A 82 -5.97 -3.33 1.70
C ASP A 82 -4.56 -3.86 2.00
N CYS A 83 -4.47 -5.02 2.68
CA CYS A 83 -3.23 -5.72 3.06
C CYS A 83 -2.84 -6.84 2.10
N ALA A 84 -3.80 -7.67 1.68
CA ALA A 84 -3.57 -8.88 0.89
C ALA A 84 -2.90 -8.62 -0.47
N THR A 85 -3.09 -7.41 -1.02
CA THR A 85 -2.51 -7.00 -2.31
C THR A 85 -1.10 -6.41 -2.18
N ARG A 86 -0.60 -6.22 -0.96
CA ARG A 86 0.66 -5.51 -0.68
C ARG A 86 1.86 -6.42 -0.66
N VAL A 87 3.03 -5.82 -0.86
CA VAL A 87 4.33 -6.51 -0.79
C VAL A 87 4.52 -7.14 0.59
N ARG A 88 4.12 -6.46 1.68
CA ARG A 88 4.23 -6.97 3.05
C ARG A 88 3.44 -8.28 3.27
N CYS A 89 2.31 -8.49 2.59
CA CYS A 89 1.60 -9.76 2.66
C CYS A 89 2.45 -10.91 2.09
N ARG A 90 3.03 -10.73 0.88
CA ARG A 90 3.88 -11.77 0.27
C ARG A 90 5.20 -11.96 1.02
N GLU A 91 5.83 -10.88 1.45
CA GLU A 91 7.15 -10.95 2.06
C GLU A 91 7.10 -11.39 3.52
N ARG A 92 6.12 -10.90 4.28
CA ARG A 92 6.06 -11.04 5.75
C ARG A 92 4.86 -11.83 6.26
N GLY A 93 3.97 -12.30 5.39
CA GLY A 93 2.71 -12.95 5.80
C GLY A 93 1.67 -11.98 6.37
N GLU A 94 1.89 -10.67 6.27
CA GLU A 94 1.02 -9.67 6.92
C GLU A 94 -0.16 -9.29 6.02
N CYS A 95 -1.11 -10.22 5.87
CA CYS A 95 -2.18 -10.14 4.87
C CYS A 95 -3.53 -9.64 5.40
N PHE A 96 -3.69 -9.44 6.72
CA PHE A 96 -4.98 -9.15 7.34
C PHE A 96 -5.00 -7.79 8.05
N ALA A 97 -6.12 -7.09 7.98
CA ALA A 97 -6.33 -5.82 8.65
C ALA A 97 -6.73 -6.05 10.12
N ILE A 98 -5.75 -5.98 11.02
CA ILE A 98 -5.92 -6.24 12.45
C ILE A 98 -5.43 -5.05 13.25
N GLY A 99 -6.34 -4.40 13.98
CA GLY A 99 -6.01 -3.25 14.81
C GLY A 99 -5.48 -2.05 14.00
N GLY A 100 -6.03 -1.82 12.81
CA GLY A 100 -5.65 -0.70 11.94
C GLY A 100 -4.33 -0.88 11.18
N ARG A 101 -3.72 -2.06 11.24
CA ARG A 101 -2.46 -2.41 10.58
C ARG A 101 -2.59 -3.74 9.85
N CYS A 102 -1.75 -3.93 8.84
CA CYS A 102 -1.57 -5.24 8.23
C CYS A 102 -0.77 -6.14 9.16
N ARG A 103 -1.27 -7.33 9.44
CA ARG A 103 -0.68 -8.33 10.35
C ARG A 103 -0.96 -9.75 9.83
N ALA A 104 -0.14 -10.70 10.27
CA ALA A 104 -0.41 -12.11 10.09
C ALA A 104 -1.50 -12.55 11.08
N LYS A 105 -2.41 -13.41 10.62
CA LYS A 105 -3.57 -13.87 11.40
C LYS A 105 -3.41 -15.33 11.82
N ASP A 106 -2.80 -16.14 10.96
CA ASP A 106 -2.62 -17.58 11.15
C ASP A 106 -1.16 -17.97 10.87
N PRO A 107 -0.60 -19.01 11.53
CA PRO A 107 0.73 -19.51 11.23
C PRO A 107 0.99 -19.80 9.75
N ARG A 108 -0.04 -20.21 8.99
CA ARG A 108 0.05 -20.45 7.54
C ARG A 108 0.43 -19.21 6.76
N ASP A 109 0.08 -18.02 7.25
CA ASP A 109 0.48 -16.75 6.63
C ASP A 109 2.00 -16.58 6.68
N CYS A 110 2.61 -16.96 7.81
CA CYS A 110 4.04 -16.93 8.00
C CYS A 110 4.74 -18.00 7.15
N GLU A 111 4.24 -19.23 7.16
CA GLU A 111 4.79 -20.33 6.37
C GLU A 111 4.80 -20.04 4.86
N GLY A 112 3.78 -19.34 4.35
CA GLY A 112 3.70 -18.93 2.95
C GLY A 112 4.64 -17.77 2.56
N SER A 113 5.16 -17.04 3.54
CA SER A 113 5.91 -15.79 3.34
C SER A 113 7.32 -16.01 2.77
N THR A 114 7.85 -15.01 2.07
CA THR A 114 9.24 -15.02 1.64
C THR A 114 10.21 -15.05 2.81
N LEU A 115 9.94 -14.32 3.90
CA LEU A 115 10.83 -14.30 5.07
C LEU A 115 10.91 -15.65 5.80
N CYS A 116 9.84 -16.44 5.83
CA CYS A 116 9.93 -17.81 6.34
C CYS A 116 10.93 -18.64 5.51
N ARG A 117 10.81 -18.61 4.18
CA ARG A 117 11.73 -19.35 3.29
C ARG A 117 13.17 -18.84 3.36
N SER A 118 13.38 -17.54 3.34
CA SER A 118 14.73 -16.98 3.22
C SER A 118 15.48 -16.99 4.55
N VAL A 119 14.83 -16.54 5.63
CA VAL A 119 15.50 -16.29 6.92
C VAL A 119 14.89 -17.05 8.11
N GLY A 120 13.91 -17.91 7.88
CA GLY A 120 13.30 -18.73 8.93
C GLY A 120 12.28 -17.98 9.78
N SER A 121 11.71 -16.86 9.32
CA SER A 121 10.62 -16.18 10.06
C SER A 121 9.27 -16.88 9.85
N CYS A 122 9.15 -18.12 10.33
CA CYS A 122 8.00 -19.00 10.08
C CYS A 122 6.99 -19.03 11.24
N THR A 123 7.35 -18.53 12.42
CA THR A 123 6.50 -18.61 13.61
C THR A 123 5.65 -17.35 13.76
N LEU A 124 4.33 -17.51 13.91
CA LEU A 124 3.43 -16.40 14.24
C LEU A 124 3.56 -16.01 15.71
N LYS A 125 3.90 -14.74 15.97
CA LYS A 125 3.93 -14.16 17.32
C LYS A 125 3.41 -12.73 17.30
N ALA A 126 2.37 -12.46 18.10
CA ALA A 126 1.75 -11.13 18.24
C ALA A 126 1.33 -10.45 16.90
N GLY A 127 0.96 -11.26 15.90
CA GLY A 127 0.56 -10.75 14.58
C GLY A 127 1.73 -10.50 13.61
N ALA A 128 2.94 -10.90 13.96
CA ALA A 128 4.12 -10.84 13.12
C ALA A 128 4.76 -12.22 12.95
N CYS A 129 5.47 -12.40 11.84
CA CYS A 129 6.22 -13.62 11.56
C CYS A 129 7.66 -13.45 12.04
N VAL A 130 8.11 -14.34 12.92
CA VAL A 130 9.41 -14.30 13.59
C VAL A 130 10.11 -15.65 13.49
N VAL A 131 11.42 -15.67 13.73
CA VAL A 131 12.15 -16.93 13.93
C VAL A 131 11.85 -17.43 15.34
N GLY A 132 11.11 -18.53 15.44
CA GLY A 132 10.63 -19.07 16.72
C GLY A 132 11.36 -20.30 17.20
N SER A 133 12.12 -20.98 16.33
CA SER A 133 12.81 -22.21 16.69
C SER A 133 14.00 -22.54 15.79
N ASP A 134 14.84 -23.49 16.24
CA ASP A 134 15.86 -24.12 15.39
C ASP A 134 15.26 -24.76 14.14
N LYS A 135 14.02 -25.27 14.21
CA LYS A 135 13.32 -25.86 13.06
C LYS A 135 13.07 -24.80 11.99
N ASP A 136 12.72 -23.58 12.39
CA ASP A 136 12.49 -22.49 11.44
C ASP A 136 13.80 -22.11 10.75
N CYS A 137 14.91 -22.03 11.50
CA CYS A 137 16.23 -21.82 10.93
C CYS A 137 16.63 -22.94 9.98
N ALA A 138 16.46 -24.20 10.39
CA ALA A 138 16.82 -25.37 9.59
C ALA A 138 16.04 -25.47 8.26
N ALA A 139 14.82 -24.93 8.20
CA ALA A 139 14.01 -24.89 6.99
C ALA A 139 14.37 -23.76 6.02
N SER A 140 15.19 -22.79 6.44
CA SER A 140 15.49 -21.57 5.69
C SER A 140 16.62 -21.71 4.67
N ASP A 141 16.64 -20.81 3.68
CA ASP A 141 17.76 -20.65 2.74
C ASP A 141 19.05 -20.24 3.47
N LEU A 142 18.97 -19.43 4.52
CA LEU A 142 20.12 -19.12 5.38
C LEU A 142 20.81 -20.36 5.95
N CYS A 143 20.06 -21.40 6.32
CA CYS A 143 20.65 -22.67 6.73
C CYS A 143 21.19 -23.45 5.53
N ARG A 144 20.40 -23.61 4.47
CA ARG A 144 20.78 -24.41 3.28
C ARG A 144 22.02 -23.90 2.56
N GLU A 145 22.16 -22.58 2.44
CA GLU A 145 23.21 -21.93 1.67
C GLU A 145 24.33 -21.39 2.57
N GLY A 146 23.97 -20.89 3.76
CA GLY A 146 24.90 -20.22 4.67
C GLY A 146 25.35 -21.04 5.88
N GLY A 147 24.67 -22.15 6.19
CA GLY A 147 24.90 -22.95 7.40
C GLY A 147 24.35 -22.31 8.69
N LEU A 148 23.53 -21.27 8.59
CA LEU A 148 22.92 -20.58 9.74
C LEU A 148 21.66 -21.35 10.21
N CYS A 149 21.87 -22.46 10.92
CA CYS A 149 20.79 -23.42 11.23
C CYS A 149 20.34 -23.41 12.70
N LYS A 150 20.89 -22.53 13.55
CA LYS A 150 20.55 -22.46 14.98
C LYS A 150 19.91 -21.14 15.34
N LEU A 151 18.85 -21.17 16.16
CA LEU A 151 18.25 -19.97 16.71
C LEU A 151 19.13 -19.42 17.84
N GLN A 152 19.50 -18.14 17.73
CA GLN A 152 20.11 -17.38 18.82
C GLN A 152 19.47 -16.00 18.89
N GLY A 153 18.77 -15.72 20.00
CA GLY A 153 17.96 -14.51 20.12
C GLY A 153 16.78 -14.56 19.14
N GLU A 154 16.76 -13.64 18.17
CA GLU A 154 15.73 -13.53 17.13
C GLU A 154 16.25 -13.86 15.72
N SER A 155 17.48 -14.40 15.63
CA SER A 155 18.17 -14.62 14.37
C SER A 155 18.72 -16.04 14.26
N CYS A 156 18.86 -16.52 13.03
CA CYS A 156 19.58 -17.75 12.75
C CYS A 156 21.09 -17.49 12.71
N VAL A 157 21.87 -18.37 13.31
CA VAL A 157 23.34 -18.31 13.39
C VAL A 157 23.97 -19.62 12.98
N LYS A 158 25.26 -19.57 12.62
CA LYS A 158 26.03 -20.77 12.29
C LYS A 158 26.08 -21.72 13.48
N ILE A 159 26.04 -23.02 13.18
CA ILE A 159 26.32 -24.09 14.13
C ILE A 159 27.81 -24.03 14.54
#